data_AF-A0A7J8W765-F1
#
_entry.id   AF-A0A7J8W765-F1
#
_cell.length_a   1.000
_cell.length_b   1.000
_cell.length_c   1.000
_cell.angle_alpha   90.00
_cell.angle_beta   90.00
_cell.angle_gamma   90.00
#
_symmetry.space_group_name_H-M   'P 1'
#
loop_
_entity.id
_entity.type
_entity.pdbx_description
1 polymer ?
#
loop_
_entity_poly.entity_id
_entity_poly.type
_entity_poly.pdbx_seq_one_letter_code
_entity_poly.pdbx_strand_id
1 'polypeptide(L)'
;MKVDKYLFQALAQFWNPAYSCFTFGKVDLVPTIEEYMDLLRCSRIQVDRIYSKEVNVPTFLRKLMNITGMSEHWVTARIKQKGDSRCIP
;
A
#
# COMPACT_ATOMS: atom_id res chain seq x y z
N MET A 1 4.96 -18.08 2.36
CA MET A 1 3.50 -18.27 2.17
C MET A 1 3.30 -19.26 1.04
N LYS A 2 2.34 -20.18 1.17
CA LYS A 2 1.98 -21.13 0.12
C LYS A 2 0.72 -20.60 -0.56
N VAL A 3 0.89 -19.83 -1.63
CA VAL A 3 -0.23 -19.35 -2.45
C VAL A 3 -0.72 -20.50 -3.32
N ASP A 4 -2.04 -20.69 -3.40
CA ASP A 4 -2.63 -21.67 -4.32
C ASP A 4 -2.45 -21.18 -5.77
N LYS A 5 -1.64 -21.91 -6.53
CA LYS A 5 -1.31 -21.58 -7.93
C LYS A 5 -2.56 -21.54 -8.80
N TYR A 6 -3.50 -22.47 -8.60
CA TYR A 6 -4.69 -22.57 -9.45
C TYR A 6 -5.67 -21.44 -9.14
N LEU A 7 -5.82 -21.10 -7.86
CA LEU A 7 -6.61 -19.94 -7.45
C LEU A 7 -6.05 -18.65 -8.05
N PHE A 8 -4.74 -18.42 -7.95
CA PHE A 8 -4.11 -17.22 -8.49
C PHE A 8 -4.28 -17.13 -10.01
N GLN A 9 -4.09 -18.25 -10.71
CA GLN A 9 -4.29 -18.33 -12.16
C GLN A 9 -5.75 -18.05 -12.54
N ALA A 10 -6.72 -18.53 -11.78
CA ALA A 10 -8.13 -18.24 -12.00
C ALA A 10 -8.43 -16.75 -11.79
N LEU A 11 -7.99 -16.16 -10.67
CA LEU A 11 -8.18 -14.73 -10.39
C LEU A 11 -7.58 -13.84 -11.48
N ALA A 12 -6.39 -14.18 -11.97
CA ALA A 12 -5.73 -13.44 -13.05
C ALA A 12 -6.55 -13.42 -14.35
N GLN A 13 -7.36 -14.44 -14.64
CA GLN A 13 -8.23 -14.46 -15.82
C GLN A 13 -9.38 -13.46 -15.75
N PHE A 14 -9.83 -13.14 -14.53
CA PHE A 14 -10.91 -12.17 -14.30
C PHE A 14 -10.38 -10.76 -14.01
N TRP A 15 -9.06 -10.56 -13.95
CA TRP A 15 -8.47 -9.25 -13.70
C TRP A 15 -8.69 -8.31 -14.88
N ASN A 16 -9.34 -7.18 -14.61
CA ASN A 16 -9.59 -6.14 -15.57
C ASN A 16 -8.63 -4.95 -15.33
N PRO A 17 -7.56 -4.80 -16.12
CA PRO A 17 -6.55 -3.76 -15.87
C PRO A 17 -7.07 -2.34 -16.12
N ALA A 18 -8.14 -2.17 -16.91
CA ALA A 18 -8.71 -0.85 -17.17
C ALA A 18 -9.38 -0.25 -15.92
N TYR A 19 -9.94 -1.10 -15.06
CA TYR A 19 -10.66 -0.69 -13.85
C TYR A 19 -9.97 -1.11 -12.56
N SER A 20 -8.87 -1.86 -12.64
CA SER A 20 -8.13 -2.37 -11.49
C SER A 20 -8.99 -3.19 -10.52
N CYS A 21 -9.88 -4.03 -11.06
CA CYS A 21 -10.81 -4.89 -10.34
C CYS A 21 -10.91 -6.28 -10.99
N PHE A 22 -11.61 -7.21 -10.34
CA PHE A 22 -12.03 -8.46 -10.98
C PHE A 22 -13.43 -8.31 -11.57
N THR A 23 -13.61 -8.65 -12.85
CA THR A 23 -14.92 -8.57 -13.51
C THR A 23 -15.49 -9.97 -13.73
N PHE A 24 -16.67 -10.23 -13.17
CA PHE A 24 -17.44 -11.46 -13.35
C PHE A 24 -18.75 -11.15 -14.07
N GLY A 25 -18.74 -11.24 -15.40
CA GLY A 25 -19.90 -10.89 -16.23
C GLY A 25 -20.24 -9.40 -16.10
N LYS A 26 -21.30 -9.08 -15.33
CA LYS A 26 -21.76 -7.70 -15.08
C LYS A 26 -21.43 -7.19 -13.67
N VAL A 27 -20.68 -7.95 -12.90
CA VAL A 27 -20.34 -7.62 -11.51
C VAL A 27 -18.84 -7.35 -11.42
N ASP A 28 -18.48 -6.21 -10.87
CA ASP A 28 -17.10 -5.88 -10.52
C ASP A 28 -16.86 -6.12 -9.04
N LEU A 29 -15.76 -6.81 -8.75
CA LEU A 29 -15.32 -7.12 -7.40
C LEU A 29 -13.98 -6.41 -7.14
N VAL A 30 -13.97 -5.57 -6.11
CA VAL A 30 -12.77 -4.92 -5.58
C VAL A 30 -12.62 -5.37 -4.14
N PRO A 31 -11.90 -6.47 -3.88
CA PRO A 31 -11.72 -6.96 -2.52
C PRO A 31 -10.96 -5.93 -1.67
N THR A 32 -11.37 -5.84 -0.41
CA THR A 32 -10.59 -5.21 0.65
C THR A 32 -9.32 -6.01 0.93
N ILE A 33 -8.42 -5.44 1.71
CA ILE A 33 -7.15 -6.09 2.08
C ILE A 33 -7.41 -7.37 2.86
N GLU A 34 -8.37 -7.31 3.79
CA GLU A 34 -8.81 -8.43 4.61
C GLU A 34 -9.38 -9.56 3.75
N GLU A 35 -10.20 -9.22 2.75
CA GLU A 35 -10.76 -10.20 1.81
C GLU A 35 -9.68 -10.80 0.90
N TYR A 36 -8.70 -10.02 0.42
CA TYR A 36 -7.54 -10.55 -0.30
C TYR A 36 -6.72 -11.51 0.56
N MET A 37 -6.52 -11.17 1.84
CA MET A 37 -5.79 -12.01 2.78
C MET A 37 -6.48 -13.35 2.99
N ASP A 38 -7.80 -13.35 3.17
CA ASP A 38 -8.60 -14.56 3.34
C ASP A 38 -8.61 -15.40 2.06
N LEU A 39 -8.91 -14.77 0.92
CA LEU A 39 -8.98 -15.40 -0.40
C LEU A 39 -7.66 -16.09 -0.75
N LEU A 40 -6.53 -15.40 -0.60
CA LEU A 40 -5.20 -15.93 -0.96
C LEU A 40 -4.58 -16.81 0.13
N ARG A 41 -5.27 -17.00 1.28
CA ARG A 41 -4.77 -17.71 2.46
C ARG A 41 -3.41 -17.15 2.93
N CYS A 42 -3.34 -15.83 2.95
CA CYS A 42 -2.15 -15.06 3.20
C CYS A 42 -2.17 -14.50 4.62
N SER A 43 -1.38 -15.06 5.54
CA SER A 43 -1.24 -14.52 6.89
C SER A 43 -0.59 -13.14 6.83
N ARG A 44 -1.24 -12.12 7.45
CA ARG A 44 -0.77 -10.74 7.64
C ARG A 44 0.49 -10.45 6.82
N ILE A 45 0.32 -10.31 5.51
CA ILE A 45 1.23 -9.46 4.75
C ILE A 45 1.25 -8.18 5.58
N GLN A 46 2.43 -7.66 5.95
CA GLN A 46 2.50 -6.38 6.64
C GLN A 46 1.67 -5.42 5.80
N VAL A 47 0.43 -5.15 6.20
CA VAL A 47 -0.54 -4.42 5.37
C VAL A 47 0.03 -3.05 5.07
N ASP A 48 0.76 -2.52 6.07
CA ASP A 48 1.65 -1.39 5.91
C ASP A 48 2.56 -1.52 4.71
N ARG A 49 3.25 -2.64 4.41
CA ARG A 49 4.12 -2.77 3.23
C ARG A 49 3.41 -2.73 1.87
N ILE A 50 2.11 -3.04 1.79
CA ILE A 50 1.39 -3.01 0.50
C ILE A 50 1.12 -1.55 0.09
N TYR A 51 0.79 -0.71 1.07
CA TYR A 51 0.44 0.70 0.85
C TYR A 51 1.54 1.68 1.26
N SER A 52 2.55 1.23 2.02
CA SER A 52 3.74 2.00 2.32
C SER A 52 4.73 1.81 1.18
N LYS A 53 4.94 2.90 0.46
CA LYS A 53 6.12 3.04 -0.37
C LYS A 53 7.29 3.28 0.56
N GLU A 54 8.41 2.55 0.40
CA GLU A 54 9.61 2.85 1.17
C GLU A 54 9.97 4.33 1.01
N VAL A 55 9.87 5.06 2.11
CA VAL A 55 10.14 6.48 2.14
C VAL A 55 11.64 6.63 2.31
N ASN A 56 12.36 6.88 1.21
CA ASN A 56 13.76 7.29 1.29
C ASN A 56 13.86 8.55 2.16
N VAL A 57 14.41 8.38 3.35
CA VAL A 57 14.40 9.34 4.45
C VAL A 57 14.94 10.72 4.06
N PRO A 58 16.08 10.83 3.37
CA PRO A 58 16.58 12.10 2.83
C PRO A 58 15.65 12.74 1.79
N THR A 59 15.02 11.93 0.95
CA THR A 59 14.10 12.43 -0.11
C THR A 59 12.81 12.98 0.49
N PHE A 60 12.33 12.37 1.58
CA PHE A 60 11.13 12.80 2.29
C PHE A 60 11.28 14.18 2.92
N LEU A 61 12.38 14.42 3.66
CA LEU A 61 12.64 15.71 4.29
C LEU A 61 12.67 16.83 3.25
N ARG A 62 13.37 16.61 2.13
CA ARG A 62 13.46 17.58 1.04
C ARG A 62 12.11 17.89 0.40
N LYS A 63 11.32 16.84 0.08
CA LYS A 63 9.97 17.03 -0.47
C LYS A 63 9.07 17.79 0.50
N LEU A 64 9.18 17.48 1.78
CA LEU A 64 8.38 18.09 2.81
C LEU A 64 8.73 19.57 3.03
N MET A 65 10.02 19.91 3.02
CA MET A 65 10.47 21.31 3.01
C MET A 65 9.94 22.06 1.78
N ASN A 66 9.98 21.45 0.59
CA ASN A 66 9.49 22.08 -0.64
C ASN A 66 7.97 22.33 -0.63
N ILE A 67 7.19 21.39 -0.08
CA ILE A 67 5.71 21.51 -0.01
C ILE A 67 5.29 22.51 1.07
N THR A 68 5.95 22.47 2.23
CA THR A 68 5.57 23.31 3.38
C THR A 68 6.22 24.69 3.37
N GLY A 69 7.29 24.88 2.58
CA GLY A 69 8.11 26.09 2.61
C GLY A 69 8.92 26.26 3.91
N MET A 70 8.97 25.24 4.76
CA MET A 70 9.58 25.32 6.09
C MET A 70 11.05 24.94 6.09
N SER A 71 11.79 25.48 7.06
CA SER A 71 13.19 25.13 7.27
C SER A 71 13.36 23.69 7.75
N GLU A 72 14.52 23.10 7.46
CA GLU A 72 14.84 21.74 7.88
C GLU A 72 14.67 21.56 9.40
N HIS A 73 15.16 22.52 10.19
CA HIS A 73 15.03 22.50 11.65
C HIS A 73 13.57 22.45 12.11
N TRP A 74 12.66 23.18 11.47
CA TRP A 74 11.24 23.16 11.83
C TRP A 74 10.62 21.79 11.53
N VAL A 75 11.00 21.20 10.39
CA VAL A 75 10.50 19.90 9.92
C VAL A 75 11.02 18.76 10.79
N THR A 76 12.32 18.72 11.09
CA THR A 76 12.93 17.67 11.91
C THR A 76 12.40 17.69 13.35
N ALA A 77 12.14 18.87 13.92
CA ALA A 77 11.55 18.99 15.26
C ALA A 77 10.11 18.44 15.36
N ARG A 78 9.39 18.32 14.24
CA ARG A 78 7.98 17.89 14.23
C ARG A 78 7.77 16.49 13.70
N ILE A 79 8.75 15.89 13.03
CA ILE A 79 8.62 14.51 12.55
C ILE A 79 8.54 13.55 13.75
N LYS A 80 7.52 12.70 13.74
CA LYS A 80 7.29 11.60 14.67
C LYS A 80 7.35 10.26 13.94
N GLN A 81 7.84 9.24 14.64
CA GLN A 81 7.78 7.87 14.14
C GLN A 81 6.41 7.27 14.44
N LYS A 82 5.75 6.71 13.43
CA LYS A 82 4.48 5.99 13.51
C LYS A 82 4.65 4.64 12.82
N GLY A 83 4.84 3.58 13.62
CA GLY A 83 5.26 2.28 13.11
C GLY A 83 6.62 2.38 12.41
N ASP A 84 6.70 1.86 11.19
CA ASP A 84 7.89 1.93 10.35
C ASP A 84 8.00 3.25 9.55
N SER A 85 7.01 4.14 9.68
CA SER A 85 6.91 5.39 8.92
C SER A 85 7.28 6.63 9.75
N ARG A 86 7.72 7.70 9.08
CA ARG A 86 7.96 9.02 9.67
C ARG A 86 6.93 10.01 9.13
N CYS A 87 6.24 10.71 10.04
CA CYS A 87 5.11 11.58 9.71
C CYS A 87 5.21 12.90 10.48
N ILE A 88 4.59 13.98 9.99
CA ILE A 88 4.28 15.14 10.84
C ILE A 88 2.94 14.83 11.55
N PRO A 89 2.78 15.18 12.85
CA PRO A 89 1.51 15.09 13.57
C PRO A 89 0.38 15.87 12.90
#